data_AF-A0A9W5IXR3-F1
#
_entry.id   AF-A0A9W5IXR3-F1
#
_cell.length_a   1.000
_cell.length_b   1.000
_cell.length_c   1.000
_cell.angle_alpha   90.00
_cell.angle_beta   90.00
_cell.angle_gamma   90.00
#
_symmetry.space_group_name_H-M   'P 1'
#
loop_
_entity.id
_entity.type
_entity.pdbx_description
1 polymer ?
#
loop_
_entity_poly.entity_id
_entity_poly.type
_entity_poly.pdbx_seq_one_letter_code
_entity_poly.pdbx_strand_id
1 'polypeptide(L)' 'MSEAEFSDWALKICLSGLVIFLGFIIWNLGKESKAGKFGMVMLFLVLGLGIFGFIFKNVLIEYLMVSK' A
#
# COMPACT_ATOMS: atom_id res chain seq x y z
N MET A 1 -7.45 -11.31 24.83
CA MET A 1 -6.77 -11.42 23.53
C MET A 1 -5.76 -12.54 23.63
N SER A 2 -5.95 -13.57 22.82
CA SER A 2 -4.92 -14.61 22.63
C SER A 2 -3.66 -13.95 22.04
N GLU A 3 -2.48 -14.51 22.30
CA GLU A 3 -1.20 -14.06 21.72
C GLU A 3 -1.25 -13.99 20.18
N ALA A 4 -2.03 -14.91 19.58
CA ALA A 4 -2.26 -14.94 18.14
C ALA A 4 -3.08 -13.72 17.65
N GLU A 5 -4.13 -13.35 18.37
CA GLU A 5 -4.99 -12.20 17.99
C GLU A 5 -4.25 -10.87 18.13
N PHE A 6 -3.40 -10.73 19.15
CA PHE A 6 -2.55 -9.55 19.32
C PHE A 6 -1.54 -9.43 18.19
N SER A 7 -0.90 -10.53 17.82
CA SER A 7 0.07 -10.55 16.72
C SER A 7 -0.58 -10.17 15.39
N ASP A 8 -1.78 -10.67 15.12
CA ASP A 8 -2.52 -10.36 13.89
C ASP A 8 -2.90 -8.88 13.80
N TRP A 9 -3.43 -8.31 14.89
CA TRP A 9 -3.75 -6.87 14.95
C TRP A 9 -2.50 -5.99 14.82
N ALA A 10 -1.41 -6.36 15.49
CA ALA A 10 -0.15 -5.64 15.41
C ALA A 10 0.42 -5.66 13.99
N LEU A 11 0.38 -6.80 13.30
CA LEU A 11 0.79 -6.92 11.91
C LEU A 11 -0.09 -6.07 10.99
N LYS A 12 -1.42 -6.13 11.13
CA LYS A 12 -2.36 -5.37 10.29
C LYS A 12 -2.13 -3.86 10.41
N ILE A 13 -1.92 -3.36 11.63
CA ILE A 13 -1.66 -1.94 11.90
C ILE A 13 -0.27 -1.51 11.41
N CYS A 14 0.78 -2.26 11.76
CA CYS A 14 2.16 -1.89 11.41
C CYS A 14 2.38 -1.94 9.89
N LEU A 15 1.85 -2.98 9.23
CA LEU A 15 1.95 -3.16 7.79
C LEU A 15 1.17 -2.09 7.02
N SER A 16 -0.06 -1.76 7.46
CA SER A 16 -0.84 -0.69 6.82
C SER A 16 -0.17 0.68 6.97
N GLY A 17 0.42 0.98 8.14
CA GLY A 17 1.22 2.19 8.35
C GLY A 17 2.43 2.28 7.40
N LEU A 18 3.16 1.18 7.22
CA LEU A 18 4.30 1.10 6.29
C LEU A 18 3.87 1.32 4.83
N VAL A 19 2.72 0.78 4.42
CA VAL A 19 2.20 0.94 3.05
C VAL A 19 1.81 2.39 2.78
N ILE A 20 1.20 3.07 3.74
CA ILE A 20 0.89 4.50 3.65
C ILE A 20 2.19 5.32 3.53
N PHE A 21 3.20 4.98 4.34
CA PHE A 21 4.51 5.63 4.27
C PHE A 21 5.19 5.45 2.90
N LEU A 22 5.03 4.27 2.28
CA LEU A 22 5.51 4.00 0.93
C LEU A 22 4.84 4.91 -0.11
N GLY A 23 3.53 5.12 0.02
CA GLY A 23 2.79 6.10 -0.80
C GLY A 23 3.29 7.54 -0.62
N PHE A 24 3.58 7.93 0.63
CA PHE A 24 4.17 9.24 0.93
C PHE A 24 5.56 9.41 0.32
N ILE A 25 6.41 8.39 0.36
CA ILE A 25 7.73 8.40 -0.29
C ILE A 25 7.58 8.61 -1.79
N ILE A 26 6.68 7.88 -2.45
CA ILE A 26 6.47 8.01 -3.90
C ILE A 26 6.03 9.43 -4.27
N TRP A 27 5.14 10.02 -3.48
CA TRP A 27 4.73 11.41 -3.65
C TRP A 27 5.92 12.37 -3.53
N ASN A 28 6.75 12.18 -2.49
CA ASN A 28 7.92 13.03 -2.28
C ASN A 28 8.97 12.85 -3.39
N LEU A 29 9.24 11.61 -3.79
CA LEU A 29 10.16 11.26 -4.87
C LEU A 29 9.73 11.88 -6.21
N GLY A 30 8.44 11.83 -6.53
CA GLY A 30 7.89 12.44 -7.74
C GLY A 30 8.10 13.96 -7.79
N LYS A 31 8.04 14.64 -6.64
CA LYS A 31 8.37 16.07 -6.56
C LYS A 31 9.88 16.32 -6.62
N GLU A 32 10.68 15.56 -5.89
CA GLU A 32 12.15 15.75 -5.84
C GLU A 32 12.84 15.41 -7.17
N SER A 33 12.36 14.40 -7.89
CA SER A 33 12.94 14.00 -9.19
C SER A 33 12.76 15.06 -10.29
N LYS A 34 12.07 16.20 -10.03
CA LYS A 34 11.71 17.20 -11.05
C LYS A 34 11.12 16.55 -12.30
N ALA A 35 10.43 15.43 -12.11
CA ALA A 35 9.81 14.71 -13.20
C ALA A 35 8.78 15.68 -13.78
N GLY A 36 8.97 16.09 -15.04
CA GLY A 36 8.00 16.96 -15.72
C GLY A 36 6.60 16.34 -15.68
N LYS A 37 5.56 17.06 -16.13
CA LYS A 37 4.17 16.58 -16.08
C LYS A 37 4.00 15.13 -16.56
N PHE A 38 4.73 14.74 -17.60
CA PHE A 38 4.72 13.36 -18.13
C PHE A 38 5.40 12.34 -17.21
N GLY A 39 6.56 12.69 -16.64
CA GLY A 39 7.31 11.80 -15.75
C GLY A 39 6.59 11.59 -14.41
N MET A 40 5.93 12.61 -13.87
CA MET A 40 5.13 12.47 -12.65
C MET A 40 3.93 11.54 -12.89
N VAL A 41 3.24 11.65 -14.04
CA VAL A 41 2.12 10.76 -14.41
C VAL A 41 2.59 9.32 -14.56
N MET A 42 3.73 9.08 -15.20
CA MET A 42 4.26 7.73 -15.38
C MET A 42 4.78 7.13 -14.07
N LEU A 43 5.42 7.94 -13.21
CA LEU A 43 5.78 7.56 -11.83
C LEU A 43 4.54 7.15 -11.05
N PHE A 44 3.47 7.94 -11.11
CA PHE A 44 2.24 7.66 -10.39
C PHE A 44 1.51 6.44 -10.95
N LEU A 45 1.56 6.20 -12.26
CA LEU A 45 1.01 4.98 -12.86
C LEU A 45 1.78 3.74 -12.43
N VAL A 46 3.10 3.70 -12.61
CA VAL A 46 3.89 2.48 -12.34
C VAL A 46 3.97 2.21 -10.84
N LEU A 47 4.29 3.21 -10.02
CA LEU A 47 4.41 3.02 -8.57
C LEU A 47 3.05 2.97 -7.87
N GLY A 48 2.07 3.74 -8.35
CA GLY A 48 0.70 3.70 -7.84
C GLY A 48 0.00 2.37 -8.15
N LEU A 49 0.27 1.75 -9.30
CA LEU A 49 -0.19 0.37 -9.60
C LEU A 49 0.36 -0.65 -8.59
N GLY A 50 1.60 -0.47 -8.11
CA GLY A 50 2.19 -1.34 -7.09
C GLY A 50 1.44 -1.30 -5.76
N ILE A 51 1.15 -0.09 -5.26
CA ILE A 51 0.34 0.09 -4.03
C ILE A 51 -1.10 -0.36 -4.25
N PHE A 52 -1.68 -0.01 -5.40
CA PHE A 52 -3.04 -0.40 -5.76
C PHE A 52 -3.20 -1.93 -5.80
N GLY A 53 -2.24 -2.64 -6.40
CA GLY A 53 -2.22 -4.11 -6.41
C GLY A 53 -2.11 -4.71 -5.02
N PHE A 54 -1.33 -4.09 -4.12
CA PHE A 54 -1.22 -4.51 -2.73
C PHE A 54 -2.55 -4.37 -1.98
N ILE A 55 -3.24 -3.23 -2.14
CA ILE A 55 -4.56 -3.00 -1.52
C ILE A 55 -5.60 -3.96 -2.12
N PHE A 56 -5.62 -4.10 -3.45
CA PHE A 56 -6.56 -4.96 -4.17
C PHE A 56 -6.43 -6.42 -3.72
N LYS A 57 -5.21 -6.95 -3.59
CA LYS A 57 -4.96 -8.29 -3.03
C LYS A 57 -5.58 -8.46 -1.64
N ASN A 58 -5.36 -7.50 -0.74
CA ASN A 58 -5.87 -7.58 0.63
C ASN A 58 -7.40 -7.63 0.65
N VAL A 59 -8.06 -6.76 -0.13
CA VAL A 59 -9.52 -6.76 -0.28
C VAL A 59 -10.01 -8.09 -0.86
N LEU A 60 -9.32 -8.61 -1.88
CA LEU A 60 -9.68 -9.88 -2.50
C LEU A 60 -9.59 -11.04 -1.50
N ILE A 61 -8.51 -11.12 -0.71
CA ILE A 61 -8.33 -12.15 0.32
C ILE A 61 -9.41 -12.03 1.39
N GLU A 62 -9.70 -10.82 1.87
CA GLU A 62 -10.72 -10.61 2.89
C GLU A 62 -12.10 -11.05 2.36
N TYR A 63 -12.43 -10.74 1.10
CA TYR A 63 -13.67 -11.20 0.46
C TYR A 63 -13.71 -12.72 0.27
N LEU A 64 -12.59 -13.35 -0.10
CA LEU A 64 -12.50 -14.80 -0.36
C LEU A 64 -12.42 -15.63 0.93
N MET A 65 -11.83 -15.10 1.99
CA MET A 65 -11.86 -15.70 3.34
C MET A 65 -13.23 -15.55 3.98
N VAL A 66 -13.89 -14.40 3.86
CA VAL A 66 -15.24 -14.17 4.41
C VAL A 66 -16.29 -15.04 3.71
N SER A 67 -16.07 -15.42 2.44
CA SER A 67 -16.97 -16.29 1.68
C SER A 67 -16.75 -17.80 1.90
N LYS A 68 -15.86 -18.21 2.81
CA LYS A 68 -15.62 -19.61 3.18
C LYS A 68 -16.02 -19.91 4.62
#